data_AF-A0A8J7LAE9-F1
#
_entry.id   AF-A0A8J7LAE9-F1
#
_cell.length_a   1.000
_cell.length_b   1.000
_cell.length_c   1.000
_cell.angle_alpha   90.00
_cell.angle_beta   90.00
_cell.angle_gamma   90.00
#
_symmetry.space_group_name_H-M   'P 1'
#
loop_
_entity.id
_entity.type
_entity.pdbx_description
1 polymer ?
#
loop_
_entity_poly.entity_id
_entity_poly.type
_entity_poly.pdbx_seq_one_letter_code
_entity_poly.pdbx_strand_id
1 'polypeptide(L)'
;MPYTIPNNSCVGCDNCRPQCPTGAIQLENDEYWIDPCLCNNCEGYYSEPQCVIACPTNSPMPWQAKKGRCKVEPRDATSPDLFSNGKNNPFASAIVIWEACNVLAQRTSLNWEIDEQGYLCYSRQVKQGRGAIAFHIQDPLKVSDRVSDLAAIEQLDIRAACMHLIFAAHATASDQPWEQEFSIDERQIEKYLGLEKRKDLSKNAKLALMKNIVQQVCSLIVSIEWPQQGRVNGFSVKNSRLWHLVDIQHHFQEDDLGCKYLVGLTFKVKAGMWAQYFLNKQACKERTAFYQYGNLPKTLLTTVMSIWQQHEGAVRLMLWLLFKTKMGKEQRITVPTLLRIAYGEEKVNVACRQREERKRLLRTFENDLEVLNHHGIKPIFDPVTYPIEIQPLWAKLMGIPEDPDEALEFWINDGGGEIRLTDTGPRGKWNLLMNARILSFELPPEWEQQNSDSPKKQRRTVKTRRKIKTTGDLLGEQILQARKSLKLSQRELAKLTGKSQSWIRDVENGRLKAKSEDQVLLRKVLNIA
;
A
#
# COMPACT_ATOMS: atom_id res chain seq x y z
N MET A 1 33.81 6.89 3.69
CA MET A 1 34.27 6.48 5.05
C MET A 1 34.18 7.70 5.97
N PRO A 2 33.80 7.56 7.26
CA PRO A 2 33.69 8.72 8.15
C PRO A 2 35.07 9.36 8.39
N TYR A 3 35.09 10.59 8.89
CA TYR A 3 36.31 11.34 9.26
C TYR A 3 36.42 11.45 10.79
N THR A 4 37.61 11.75 11.30
CA THR A 4 37.83 12.10 12.71
C THR A 4 38.83 13.23 12.85
N ILE A 5 38.76 13.93 13.99
CA ILE A 5 39.68 14.99 14.38
C ILE A 5 40.50 14.47 15.57
N PRO A 6 41.81 14.22 15.41
CA PRO A 6 42.69 13.89 16.52
C PRO A 6 42.88 15.09 17.46
N ASN A 7 42.79 14.85 18.78
CA ASN A 7 42.89 15.88 19.83
C ASN A 7 44.13 16.77 19.69
N ASN A 8 45.26 16.24 19.23
CA ASN A 8 46.53 16.97 19.15
C ASN A 8 46.73 17.75 17.83
N SER A 9 45.78 17.70 16.91
CA SER A 9 45.91 18.29 15.57
C SER A 9 44.97 19.46 15.32
N CYS A 10 43.94 19.64 16.14
CA CYS A 10 42.93 20.68 15.97
C CYS A 10 43.35 21.97 16.68
N VAL A 11 43.18 23.11 16.01
CA VAL A 11 43.43 24.45 16.58
C VAL A 11 42.15 25.17 17.05
N GLY A 12 41.00 24.50 17.01
CA GLY A 12 39.75 25.03 17.55
C GLY A 12 39.09 26.18 16.77
N CYS A 13 39.46 26.40 15.50
CA CYS A 13 39.01 27.56 14.70
C CYS A 13 37.54 27.56 14.25
N ASP A 14 36.75 26.52 14.55
CA ASP A 14 35.33 26.33 14.20
C ASP A 14 34.95 26.35 12.69
N ASN A 15 35.88 26.60 11.76
CA ASN A 15 35.57 26.75 10.33
C ASN A 15 34.88 25.54 9.68
N CYS A 16 35.19 24.32 10.12
CA CYS A 16 34.66 23.09 9.52
C CYS A 16 33.23 22.74 9.97
N ARG A 17 32.83 23.16 11.17
CA ARG A 17 31.53 22.82 11.78
C ARG A 17 30.32 23.35 10.99
N PRO A 18 30.24 24.64 10.58
CA PRO A 18 29.10 25.14 9.82
C PRO A 18 29.05 24.58 8.39
N GLN A 19 30.15 24.03 7.87
CA GLN A 19 30.23 23.46 6.53
C GLN A 19 29.81 21.99 6.47
N CYS A 20 29.58 21.34 7.62
CA CYS A 20 29.17 19.94 7.68
C CYS A 20 27.66 19.79 7.42
N PRO A 21 27.23 19.19 6.28
CA PRO A 21 25.82 19.13 5.91
C PRO A 21 24.98 18.21 6.81
N THR A 22 25.62 17.26 7.50
CA THR A 22 24.95 16.33 8.42
C THR A 22 25.04 16.74 9.88
N GLY A 23 25.70 17.87 10.20
CA GLY A 23 25.94 18.29 11.58
C GLY A 23 26.78 17.30 12.39
N ALA A 24 27.63 16.51 11.73
CA ALA A 24 28.43 15.47 12.39
C ALA A 24 29.56 16.03 13.27
N ILE A 25 29.96 17.30 13.10
CA ILE A 25 31.04 17.92 13.87
C ILE A 25 30.45 18.56 15.13
N GLN A 26 30.91 18.11 16.30
CA GLN A 26 30.44 18.56 17.60
C GLN A 26 31.60 19.10 18.44
N LEU A 27 31.28 19.96 19.39
CA LEU A 27 32.22 20.52 20.35
C LEU A 27 31.89 19.94 21.72
N GLU A 28 32.85 19.25 22.33
CA GLU A 28 32.71 18.62 23.64
C GLU A 28 34.01 18.85 24.42
N ASN A 29 33.92 19.39 25.65
CA ASN A 29 35.09 19.72 26.48
C ASN A 29 36.14 20.61 25.77
N ASP A 30 35.70 21.61 25.01
CA ASP A 30 36.53 22.49 24.18
C ASP A 30 37.34 21.77 23.07
N GLU A 31 37.05 20.49 22.81
CA GLU A 31 37.63 19.71 21.72
C GLU A 31 36.59 19.42 20.63
N TYR A 32 36.99 19.59 19.37
CA TYR A 32 36.14 19.24 18.23
C TYR A 32 36.28 17.76 17.90
N TRP A 33 35.16 17.07 17.81
CA TRP A 33 35.10 15.68 17.37
C TRP A 33 34.05 15.49 16.27
N ILE A 34 34.16 14.38 15.53
CA ILE A 34 33.23 14.05 14.45
C ILE A 34 32.47 12.79 14.85
N ASP A 35 31.15 12.88 14.95
CA ASP A 35 30.28 11.74 15.18
C ASP A 35 30.31 10.79 13.97
N PRO A 36 30.90 9.58 14.11
CA PRO A 36 30.98 8.63 13.00
C PRO A 36 29.60 8.14 12.55
N CYS A 37 28.58 8.20 13.42
CA CYS A 37 27.22 7.80 13.10
C CYS A 37 26.47 8.83 12.25
N LEU A 38 26.89 10.09 12.28
CA LEU A 38 26.35 11.19 11.47
C LEU A 38 27.22 11.51 10.25
N CYS A 39 28.51 11.17 10.29
CA CYS A 39 29.43 11.47 9.20
C CYS A 39 29.20 10.56 7.98
N ASN A 40 28.72 11.15 6.89
CA ASN A 40 28.49 10.46 5.62
C ASN A 40 29.51 10.82 4.53
N ASN A 41 30.69 11.34 4.90
CA ASN A 41 31.72 11.76 3.95
C ASN A 41 31.26 12.88 2.98
N CYS A 42 30.28 13.69 3.37
CA CYS A 42 29.61 14.69 2.51
C CYS A 42 28.97 14.10 1.24
N GLU A 43 28.76 12.78 1.18
CA GLU A 43 28.23 12.10 -0.01
C GLU A 43 26.79 12.54 -0.29
N GLY A 44 26.55 12.98 -1.53
CA GLY A 44 25.27 13.53 -1.97
C GLY A 44 25.08 15.02 -1.71
N TYR A 45 26.08 15.72 -1.17
CA TYR A 45 26.09 17.18 -1.00
C TYR A 45 27.25 17.82 -1.78
N TYR A 46 28.47 17.29 -1.63
CA TYR A 46 29.67 17.81 -2.26
C TYR A 46 30.51 16.67 -2.88
N SER A 47 31.36 17.00 -3.86
CA SER A 47 32.29 16.04 -4.46
C SER A 47 33.44 15.64 -3.52
N GLU A 48 33.74 16.50 -2.55
CA GLU A 48 34.83 16.34 -1.60
C GLU A 48 34.39 16.73 -0.17
N PRO A 49 34.99 16.13 0.89
CA PRO A 49 34.63 16.42 2.28
C PRO A 49 34.95 17.86 2.68
N GLN A 50 33.91 18.63 3.00
CA GLN A 50 34.06 20.05 3.32
C GLN A 50 34.85 20.30 4.60
N CYS A 51 34.84 19.37 5.55
CA CYS A 51 35.65 19.50 6.76
C CYS A 51 37.16 19.52 6.47
N VAL A 52 37.60 18.79 5.44
CA VAL A 52 39.00 18.77 4.99
C VAL A 52 39.34 20.09 4.28
N ILE A 53 38.47 20.52 3.37
CA ILE A 53 38.66 21.74 2.57
C ILE A 53 38.67 22.99 3.47
N ALA A 54 37.76 23.05 4.44
CA ALA A 54 37.61 24.20 5.33
C ALA A 54 38.64 24.23 6.48
N CYS A 55 39.38 23.14 6.72
CA CYS A 55 40.31 23.08 7.84
C CYS A 55 41.68 23.68 7.48
N PRO A 56 42.13 24.77 8.14
CA PRO A 56 43.41 25.41 7.82
C PRO A 56 44.63 24.54 8.13
N THR A 57 44.50 23.60 9.06
CA THR A 57 45.55 22.70 9.52
C THR A 57 45.40 21.27 8.99
N ASN A 58 44.39 21.02 8.14
CA ASN A 58 44.07 19.72 7.58
C ASN A 58 43.94 18.60 8.64
N SER A 59 43.36 18.95 9.80
CA SER A 59 43.22 18.06 10.97
C SER A 59 42.21 16.92 10.77
N PRO A 60 41.06 17.12 10.08
CA PRO A 60 40.15 16.03 9.77
C PRO A 60 40.82 15.02 8.85
N MET A 61 41.05 13.82 9.38
CA MET A 61 41.64 12.73 8.63
C MET A 61 40.60 11.63 8.42
N PRO A 62 40.65 10.90 7.27
CA PRO A 62 39.78 9.76 7.05
C PRO A 62 39.92 8.79 8.21
N TRP A 63 38.79 8.35 8.78
CA TRP A 63 38.78 7.31 9.79
C TRP A 63 39.38 6.05 9.18
N GLN A 64 40.63 5.77 9.51
CA GLN A 64 41.24 4.52 9.16
C GLN A 64 40.67 3.47 10.11
N ALA A 65 39.65 2.74 9.64
CA ALA A 65 39.45 1.40 10.15
C ALA A 65 40.78 0.67 9.96
N LYS A 66 41.47 0.34 11.06
CA LYS A 66 42.71 -0.42 11.01
C LYS A 66 42.44 -1.65 10.15
N LYS A 67 43.25 -1.85 9.11
CA LYS A 67 43.08 -2.94 8.14
C LYS A 67 43.26 -4.29 8.84
N GLY A 68 42.20 -4.80 9.41
CA GLY A 68 41.95 -6.20 9.70
C GLY A 68 40.65 -6.58 9.01
N ARG A 69 40.63 -7.66 8.25
CA ARG A 69 39.37 -8.29 7.84
C ARG A 69 38.69 -8.73 9.14
N CYS A 70 37.75 -7.93 9.65
CA CYS A 70 36.87 -8.40 10.70
C CYS A 70 36.21 -9.69 10.21
N LYS A 71 36.33 -10.74 11.02
CA LYS A 71 35.75 -12.05 10.73
C LYS A 71 34.23 -11.91 10.84
N VAL A 72 33.56 -11.58 9.74
CA VAL A 72 32.10 -11.60 9.69
C VAL A 72 31.70 -13.07 9.85
N GLU A 73 31.01 -13.39 10.94
CA GLU A 73 30.47 -14.74 11.09
C GLU A 73 29.57 -15.05 9.88
N PRO A 74 29.67 -16.27 9.32
CA PRO A 74 28.80 -16.67 8.22
C PRO A 74 27.35 -16.55 8.68
N ARG A 75 26.58 -15.76 7.94
CA ARG A 75 25.16 -15.55 8.24
C ARG A 75 24.35 -16.76 7.81
N ASP A 76 23.34 -17.12 8.60
CA ASP A 76 22.36 -18.11 8.21
C ASP A 76 21.68 -17.73 6.88
N ALA A 77 21.34 -18.74 6.09
CA ALA A 77 20.60 -18.54 4.84
C ALA A 77 19.20 -17.97 5.13
N THR A 78 18.84 -16.90 4.43
CA THR A 78 17.52 -16.28 4.52
C THR A 78 16.53 -16.91 3.55
N SER A 79 15.25 -16.67 3.78
CA SER A 79 14.19 -17.07 2.85
C SER A 79 14.32 -16.32 1.51
N PRO A 80 13.78 -16.85 0.40
CA PRO A 80 13.82 -16.18 -0.90
C PRO A 80 13.25 -14.76 -0.90
N ASP A 81 13.72 -13.93 -1.82
CA ASP A 81 13.24 -12.56 -1.99
C ASP A 81 11.77 -12.53 -2.47
N LEU A 82 10.90 -11.89 -1.68
CA LEU A 82 9.47 -11.80 -1.98
C LEU A 82 9.20 -11.07 -3.29
N PHE A 83 9.95 -10.00 -3.57
CA PHE A 83 9.71 -9.14 -4.73
C PHE A 83 10.73 -9.40 -5.84
N SER A 84 10.92 -10.68 -6.18
CA SER A 84 11.83 -11.10 -7.24
C SER A 84 11.47 -10.47 -8.60
N ASN A 85 10.18 -10.18 -8.84
CA ASN A 85 9.69 -9.45 -10.02
C ASN A 85 9.78 -7.91 -9.90
N GLY A 86 10.26 -7.41 -8.76
CA GLY A 86 10.38 -5.99 -8.42
C GLY A 86 9.08 -5.28 -8.04
N LYS A 87 7.91 -5.91 -8.20
CA LYS A 87 6.60 -5.24 -8.15
C LYS A 87 5.69 -5.76 -7.03
N ASN A 88 5.37 -7.05 -7.03
CA ASN A 88 4.35 -7.59 -6.14
C ASN A 88 4.59 -9.07 -5.81
N ASN A 89 3.98 -9.55 -4.73
CA ASN A 89 4.06 -10.95 -4.29
C ASN A 89 2.71 -11.42 -3.72
N PRO A 90 2.29 -12.68 -3.94
CA PRO A 90 1.11 -13.20 -3.27
C PRO A 90 1.25 -13.16 -1.73
N PHE A 91 0.17 -12.85 -1.03
CA PHE A 91 0.16 -12.86 0.43
C PHE A 91 -1.15 -13.39 1.00
N ALA A 92 -1.10 -13.88 2.24
CA ALA A 92 -2.24 -14.40 2.96
C ALA A 92 -3.19 -13.25 3.26
N SER A 93 -4.44 -13.39 2.83
CA SER A 93 -5.43 -12.30 2.92
C SER A 93 -6.70 -12.75 3.62
N ALA A 94 -6.58 -13.81 4.41
CA ALA A 94 -7.65 -14.28 5.27
C ALA A 94 -8.08 -13.18 6.24
N ILE A 95 -9.32 -13.26 6.70
CA ILE A 95 -9.91 -12.29 7.62
C ILE A 95 -9.06 -12.08 8.89
N VAL A 96 -8.38 -13.12 9.40
CA VAL A 96 -7.46 -13.00 10.53
C VAL A 96 -6.29 -12.06 10.23
N ILE A 97 -5.72 -12.11 9.03
CA ILE A 97 -4.64 -11.22 8.61
C ILE A 97 -5.16 -9.80 8.37
N TRP A 98 -6.37 -9.68 7.82
CA TRP A 98 -7.01 -8.38 7.64
C TRP A 98 -7.27 -7.69 8.98
N GLU A 99 -7.91 -8.37 9.93
CA GLU A 99 -8.24 -7.79 11.22
C GLU A 99 -6.98 -7.51 12.07
N ALA A 100 -5.96 -8.36 11.99
CA ALA A 100 -4.66 -8.06 12.61
C ALA A 100 -4.00 -6.81 12.00
N CYS A 101 -4.12 -6.61 10.68
CA CYS A 101 -3.67 -5.39 10.02
C CYS A 101 -4.46 -4.16 10.53
N ASN A 102 -5.77 -4.28 10.75
CA ASN A 102 -6.57 -3.22 11.36
C ASN A 102 -6.13 -2.92 12.80
N VAL A 103 -5.86 -3.95 13.62
CA VAL A 103 -5.36 -3.78 15.00
C VAL A 103 -4.08 -2.96 15.02
N LEU A 104 -3.11 -3.32 14.18
CA LEU A 104 -1.82 -2.62 14.10
C LEU A 104 -1.95 -1.21 13.53
N ALA A 105 -2.85 -0.98 12.57
CA ALA A 105 -2.94 0.29 11.86
C ALA A 105 -3.88 1.32 12.51
N GLN A 106 -5.03 0.87 13.05
CA GLN A 106 -6.05 1.73 13.64
C GLN A 106 -5.83 1.94 15.13
N ARG A 107 -5.14 1.03 15.84
CA ARG A 107 -4.70 1.20 17.24
C ARG A 107 -5.88 1.58 18.15
N THR A 108 -5.79 2.73 18.83
CA THR A 108 -6.82 3.26 19.73
C THR A 108 -8.11 3.69 19.02
N SER A 109 -8.12 3.79 17.69
CA SER A 109 -9.33 4.12 16.92
C SER A 109 -10.31 2.94 16.80
N LEU A 110 -9.89 1.73 17.18
CA LEU A 110 -10.77 0.57 17.28
C LEU A 110 -11.59 0.58 18.58
N ASN A 111 -12.73 -0.10 18.57
CA ASN A 111 -13.52 -0.32 19.78
C ASN A 111 -12.90 -1.44 20.60
N TRP A 112 -12.12 -1.07 21.62
CA TRP A 112 -11.54 -2.00 22.59
C TRP A 112 -12.50 -2.19 23.76
N GLU A 113 -12.71 -3.46 24.13
CA GLU A 113 -13.55 -3.85 25.26
C GLU A 113 -12.69 -4.57 26.30
N ILE A 114 -13.11 -4.53 27.57
CA ILE A 114 -12.43 -5.27 28.64
C ILE A 114 -13.06 -6.66 28.71
N ASP A 115 -12.25 -7.71 28.62
CA ASP A 115 -12.72 -9.09 28.75
C ASP A 115 -12.99 -9.49 30.20
N GLU A 116 -13.50 -10.71 30.40
CA GLU A 116 -13.80 -11.26 31.73
C GLU A 116 -12.58 -11.35 32.65
N GLN A 117 -11.37 -11.34 32.08
CA GLN A 117 -10.10 -11.40 32.81
C GLN A 117 -9.50 -10.01 33.06
N GLY A 118 -10.15 -8.93 32.62
CA GLY A 118 -9.70 -7.55 32.81
C GLY A 118 -8.72 -7.04 31.75
N TYR A 119 -8.56 -7.75 30.63
CA TYR A 119 -7.63 -7.35 29.55
C TYR A 119 -8.35 -6.70 28.39
N LEU A 120 -7.65 -5.83 27.66
CA LEU A 120 -8.19 -5.23 26.46
C LEU A 120 -8.28 -6.24 25.32
N CYS A 121 -9.46 -6.30 24.74
CA CYS A 121 -9.84 -7.21 23.68
C CYS A 121 -10.52 -6.43 22.55
N TYR A 122 -10.01 -6.60 21.34
CA TYR A 122 -10.72 -6.18 20.12
C TYR A 122 -11.41 -7.39 19.52
N SER A 123 -12.74 -7.33 19.31
CA SER A 123 -13.48 -8.44 18.72
C SER A 123 -14.25 -8.05 17.46
N ARG A 124 -14.29 -8.98 16.51
CA ARG A 124 -15.03 -8.86 15.25
C ARG A 124 -15.95 -10.05 15.07
N GLN A 125 -17.25 -9.77 14.96
CA GLN A 125 -18.26 -10.78 14.66
C GLN A 125 -18.18 -11.22 13.20
N VAL A 126 -18.33 -12.52 12.97
CA VAL A 126 -18.26 -13.19 11.67
C VAL A 126 -19.61 -13.85 11.36
N LYS A 127 -20.01 -13.84 10.08
CA LYS A 127 -21.24 -14.49 9.56
C LYS A 127 -22.49 -14.20 10.41
N GLN A 128 -22.83 -12.92 10.57
CA GLN A 128 -24.02 -12.48 11.32
C GLN A 128 -24.00 -12.93 12.79
N GLY A 129 -22.82 -12.97 13.41
CA GLY A 129 -22.67 -13.29 14.84
C GLY A 129 -22.61 -14.79 15.17
N ARG A 130 -22.43 -15.66 14.16
CA ARG A 130 -22.28 -17.12 14.38
C ARG A 130 -20.87 -17.53 14.81
N GLY A 131 -19.94 -16.59 14.87
CA GLY A 131 -18.58 -16.78 15.34
C GLY A 131 -17.88 -15.44 15.45
N ALA A 132 -16.69 -15.44 16.02
CA ALA A 132 -15.94 -14.23 16.29
C ALA A 132 -14.44 -14.44 16.10
N ILE A 133 -13.74 -13.35 15.80
CA ILE A 133 -12.28 -13.28 15.91
C ILE A 133 -11.99 -12.20 16.94
N ALA A 134 -11.21 -12.55 17.95
CA ALA A 134 -10.80 -11.66 19.01
C ALA A 134 -9.27 -11.54 19.03
N PHE A 135 -8.79 -10.34 19.33
CA PHE A 135 -7.37 -10.02 19.44
C PHE A 135 -7.07 -9.43 20.81
N HIS A 136 -5.98 -9.92 21.38
CA HIS A 136 -5.32 -9.38 22.55
C HIS A 136 -3.89 -9.03 22.18
N ILE A 137 -3.29 -8.12 22.95
CA ILE A 137 -1.88 -7.76 22.79
C ILE A 137 -1.14 -8.21 24.04
N GLN A 138 -0.07 -8.98 23.85
CA GLN A 138 0.85 -9.29 24.93
C GLN A 138 1.53 -8.01 25.41
N ASP A 139 1.61 -7.83 26.73
CA ASP A 139 2.27 -6.66 27.31
C ASP A 139 3.76 -6.62 26.91
N PRO A 140 4.21 -5.56 26.20
CA PRO A 140 5.62 -5.41 25.83
C PRO A 140 6.54 -5.22 27.03
N LEU A 141 6.03 -4.69 28.16
CA LEU A 141 6.78 -4.51 29.40
C LEU A 141 6.81 -5.78 30.26
N LYS A 142 6.00 -6.80 29.91
CA LYS A 142 5.81 -8.06 30.66
C LYS A 142 5.46 -7.84 32.13
N VAL A 143 4.81 -6.72 32.47
CA VAL A 143 4.26 -6.46 33.81
C VAL A 143 3.03 -7.33 34.02
N SER A 144 2.25 -7.55 32.97
CA SER A 144 1.13 -8.49 32.91
C SER A 144 1.27 -9.45 31.72
N ASP A 145 0.43 -10.49 31.65
CA ASP A 145 0.39 -11.38 30.49
C ASP A 145 -0.12 -10.66 29.23
N ARG A 146 -1.01 -9.67 29.41
CA ARG A 146 -1.69 -8.91 28.35
C ARG A 146 -1.93 -7.48 28.77
N VAL A 147 -2.03 -6.61 27.77
CA VAL A 147 -2.34 -5.20 27.95
C VAL A 147 -3.73 -5.00 28.55
N SER A 148 -3.81 -4.15 29.57
CA SER A 148 -5.06 -3.75 30.24
C SER A 148 -5.40 -2.26 30.04
N ASP A 149 -4.50 -1.46 29.44
CA ASP A 149 -4.71 -0.03 29.21
C ASP A 149 -4.53 0.38 27.74
N LEU A 150 -5.15 1.49 27.36
CA LEU A 150 -5.06 2.02 25.99
C LEU A 150 -3.71 2.68 25.69
N ALA A 151 -2.93 3.03 26.71
CA ALA A 151 -1.64 3.72 26.53
C ALA A 151 -0.62 2.81 25.84
N ALA A 152 -0.60 1.52 26.18
CA ALA A 152 0.23 0.54 25.49
C ALA A 152 -0.19 0.34 24.01
N ILE A 153 -1.48 0.49 23.69
CA ILE A 153 -1.98 0.42 22.30
C ILE A 153 -1.58 1.66 21.50
N GLU A 154 -1.55 2.83 22.13
CA GLU A 154 -1.12 4.08 21.49
C GLU A 154 0.35 4.02 21.04
N GLN A 155 1.19 3.31 21.79
CA GLN A 155 2.61 3.08 21.47
C GLN A 155 2.84 2.14 20.28
N LEU A 156 1.81 1.44 19.79
CA LEU A 156 1.94 0.64 18.58
C LEU A 156 2.33 1.52 17.40
N ASP A 157 3.21 0.98 16.56
CA ASP A 157 3.71 1.60 15.36
C ASP A 157 2.90 1.09 14.16
N ILE A 158 2.26 2.00 13.43
CA ILE A 158 1.47 1.68 12.23
C ILE A 158 2.29 0.91 11.18
N ARG A 159 3.63 1.09 11.15
CA ARG A 159 4.53 0.36 10.25
C ARG A 159 4.62 -1.12 10.58
N ALA A 160 4.27 -1.54 11.80
CA ALA A 160 4.12 -2.95 12.14
C ALA A 160 3.08 -3.64 11.24
N ALA A 161 2.08 -2.92 10.74
CA ALA A 161 1.14 -3.47 9.75
C ALA A 161 1.85 -3.89 8.44
N CYS A 162 2.88 -3.15 8.01
CA CYS A 162 3.69 -3.53 6.84
C CYS A 162 4.53 -4.78 7.12
N MET A 163 5.16 -4.88 8.29
CA MET A 163 5.89 -6.08 8.71
C MET A 163 4.97 -7.29 8.78
N HIS A 164 3.75 -7.11 9.29
CA HIS A 164 2.72 -8.14 9.32
C HIS A 164 2.36 -8.67 7.92
N LEU A 165 2.22 -7.78 6.93
CA LEU A 165 1.98 -8.17 5.54
C LEU A 165 3.17 -8.91 4.91
N ILE A 166 4.40 -8.53 5.25
CA ILE A 166 5.62 -9.24 4.83
C ILE A 166 5.62 -10.67 5.40
N PHE A 167 5.27 -10.85 6.67
CA PHE A 167 5.16 -12.18 7.27
C PHE A 167 4.05 -13.01 6.61
N ALA A 168 2.90 -12.40 6.32
CA ALA A 168 1.83 -13.03 5.58
C ALA A 168 2.26 -13.49 4.18
N ALA A 169 3.13 -12.73 3.50
CA ALA A 169 3.70 -13.10 2.21
C ALA A 169 4.68 -14.28 2.31
N HIS A 170 5.59 -14.28 3.28
CA HIS A 170 6.49 -15.42 3.53
C HIS A 170 5.74 -16.69 3.90
N ALA A 171 4.74 -16.60 4.79
CA ALA A 171 3.90 -17.73 5.17
C ALA A 171 3.12 -18.32 3.98
N THR A 172 2.77 -17.50 2.99
CA THR A 172 2.06 -17.95 1.78
C THR A 172 2.96 -18.78 0.85
N ALA A 173 4.27 -18.49 0.85
CA ALA A 173 5.25 -19.23 0.07
C ALA A 173 5.49 -20.65 0.61
N SER A 174 5.32 -20.85 1.91
CA SER A 174 5.42 -22.15 2.58
C SER A 174 4.20 -23.06 2.31
N ASP A 175 4.39 -24.38 2.39
CA ASP A 175 3.31 -25.37 2.27
C ASP A 175 2.63 -25.66 3.62
N GLN A 176 3.39 -25.62 4.71
CA GLN A 176 2.91 -25.84 6.08
C GLN A 176 3.44 -24.75 7.02
N PRO A 177 2.99 -23.49 6.87
CA PRO A 177 3.53 -22.35 7.63
C PRO A 177 3.32 -22.41 9.14
N TRP A 178 2.45 -23.30 9.64
CA TRP A 178 2.23 -23.55 11.08
C TRP A 178 3.29 -24.48 11.69
N GLU A 179 4.01 -25.26 10.86
CA GLU A 179 5.11 -26.15 11.26
C GLU A 179 6.47 -25.59 10.84
N GLN A 180 6.54 -24.97 9.66
CA GLN A 180 7.77 -24.46 9.06
C GLN A 180 8.09 -23.02 9.50
N GLU A 181 9.37 -22.76 9.71
CA GLU A 181 9.92 -21.43 10.02
C GLU A 181 10.43 -20.77 8.74
N PHE A 182 10.36 -19.45 8.70
CA PHE A 182 11.05 -18.64 7.70
C PHE A 182 12.01 -17.67 8.38
N SER A 183 13.17 -17.47 7.75
CA SER A 183 14.20 -16.53 8.20
C SER A 183 14.16 -15.27 7.34
N ILE A 184 14.18 -14.10 7.96
CA ILE A 184 14.27 -12.80 7.29
C ILE A 184 15.33 -11.93 7.99
N ASP A 185 16.23 -11.31 7.23
CA ASP A 185 17.29 -10.46 7.77
C ASP A 185 16.99 -8.96 7.63
N GLU A 186 17.87 -8.15 8.23
CA GLU A 186 17.73 -6.70 8.19
C GLU A 186 17.74 -6.16 6.75
N ARG A 187 18.52 -6.79 5.85
CA ARG A 187 18.69 -6.32 4.46
C ARG A 187 17.42 -6.50 3.66
N GLN A 188 16.76 -7.64 3.81
CA GLN A 188 15.46 -7.88 3.19
C GLN A 188 14.42 -6.90 3.71
N ILE A 189 14.37 -6.68 5.03
CA ILE A 189 13.43 -5.72 5.63
C ILE A 189 13.70 -4.30 5.13
N GLU A 190 14.97 -3.87 5.05
CA GLU A 190 15.35 -2.56 4.51
C GLU A 190 14.90 -2.39 3.07
N LYS A 191 15.14 -3.40 2.22
CA LYS A 191 14.75 -3.42 0.82
C LYS A 191 13.24 -3.40 0.61
N TYR A 192 12.47 -4.10 1.45
CA TYR A 192 11.02 -4.19 1.34
C TYR A 192 10.32 -2.92 1.82
N LEU A 193 10.77 -2.36 2.96
CA LEU A 193 10.21 -1.15 3.55
C LEU A 193 10.80 0.14 2.95
N GLY A 194 11.83 0.03 2.10
CA GLY A 194 12.49 1.20 1.50
C GLY A 194 13.32 2.01 2.50
N LEU A 195 13.74 1.40 3.61
CA LEU A 195 14.55 2.05 4.65
C LEU A 195 15.97 2.39 4.18
N GLU A 196 16.44 1.78 3.09
CA GLU A 196 17.70 2.14 2.43
C GLU A 196 17.72 3.61 2.01
N LYS A 197 16.58 4.15 1.58
CA LYS A 197 16.43 5.54 1.13
C LYS A 197 16.42 6.55 2.27
N ARG A 198 16.17 6.10 3.51
CA ARG A 198 16.16 6.96 4.70
C ARG A 198 17.57 7.19 5.20
N LYS A 199 18.08 8.40 4.95
CA LYS A 199 19.42 8.87 5.36
C LYS A 199 19.43 9.53 6.74
N ASP A 200 18.25 9.86 7.26
CA ASP A 200 18.04 10.50 8.56
C ASP A 200 18.21 9.53 9.75
N LEU A 201 18.17 8.21 9.50
CA LEU A 201 18.36 7.18 10.53
C LEU A 201 19.74 6.54 10.45
N SER A 202 20.42 6.47 11.60
CA SER A 202 21.61 5.65 11.76
C SER A 202 21.29 4.16 11.60
N LYS A 203 22.31 3.34 11.30
CA LYS A 203 22.15 1.88 11.19
C LYS A 203 21.53 1.26 12.45
N ASN A 204 21.99 1.69 13.63
CA ASN A 204 21.45 1.20 14.90
C ASN A 204 19.98 1.61 15.09
N ALA A 205 19.60 2.82 14.69
CA ALA A 205 18.21 3.26 14.73
C ALA A 205 17.32 2.43 13.78
N LYS A 206 17.82 2.06 12.59
CA LYS A 206 17.11 1.16 11.66
C LYS A 206 16.94 -0.24 12.26
N LEU A 207 17.99 -0.82 12.83
CA LEU A 207 17.92 -2.13 13.49
C LEU A 207 16.96 -2.14 14.69
N ALA A 208 17.01 -1.09 15.52
CA ALA A 208 16.10 -0.92 16.66
C ALA A 208 14.64 -0.79 16.21
N LEU A 209 14.38 0.00 15.16
CA LEU A 209 13.07 0.12 14.54
C LEU A 209 12.56 -1.25 14.05
N MET A 210 13.36 -1.99 13.29
CA MET A 210 12.97 -3.30 12.76
C MET A 210 12.65 -4.29 13.87
N LYS A 211 13.52 -4.36 14.88
CA LYS A 211 13.31 -5.21 16.05
C LYS A 211 12.00 -4.87 16.75
N ASN A 212 11.73 -3.57 16.95
CA ASN A 212 10.49 -3.10 17.58
C ASN A 212 9.25 -3.51 16.77
N ILE A 213 9.17 -3.19 15.47
CA ILE A 213 8.00 -3.54 14.66
C ILE A 213 7.81 -5.05 14.52
N VAL A 214 8.88 -5.86 14.48
CA VAL A 214 8.78 -7.33 14.50
C VAL A 214 8.21 -7.83 15.82
N GLN A 215 8.68 -7.29 16.95
CA GLN A 215 8.17 -7.65 18.27
C GLN A 215 6.69 -7.28 18.44
N GLN A 216 6.26 -6.13 17.93
CA GLN A 216 4.85 -5.72 17.96
C GLN A 216 3.96 -6.64 17.12
N VAL A 217 4.41 -7.10 15.95
CA VAL A 217 3.65 -8.07 15.16
C VAL A 217 3.50 -9.41 15.88
N CYS A 218 4.55 -9.82 16.60
CA CYS A 218 4.59 -11.10 17.33
C CYS A 218 3.95 -11.04 18.73
N SER A 219 3.54 -9.85 19.20
CA SER A 219 2.80 -9.69 20.47
C SER A 219 1.30 -9.96 20.30
N LEU A 220 0.78 -10.00 19.07
CA LEU A 220 -0.62 -10.27 18.79
C LEU A 220 -1.01 -11.71 19.17
N ILE A 221 -2.01 -11.81 20.02
CA ILE A 221 -2.69 -13.06 20.41
C ILE A 221 -4.06 -13.04 19.76
N VAL A 222 -4.44 -14.17 19.15
CA VAL A 222 -5.71 -14.32 18.44
C VAL A 222 -6.51 -15.50 19.02
N SER A 223 -7.81 -15.25 19.18
CA SER A 223 -8.82 -16.27 19.45
C SER A 223 -9.82 -16.27 18.30
N ILE A 224 -10.12 -17.44 17.75
CA ILE A 224 -10.97 -17.61 16.57
C ILE A 224 -12.04 -18.63 16.93
N GLU A 225 -13.28 -18.24 16.76
CA GLU A 225 -14.43 -19.14 16.76
C GLU A 225 -15.04 -19.11 15.36
N TRP A 226 -14.76 -20.16 14.60
CA TRP A 226 -15.19 -20.24 13.21
C TRP A 226 -16.34 -21.23 13.05
N PRO A 227 -17.53 -20.80 12.63
CA PRO A 227 -18.65 -21.69 12.44
C PRO A 227 -18.43 -22.57 11.22
N GLN A 228 -19.10 -23.72 11.17
CA GLN A 228 -19.11 -24.60 10.01
C GLN A 228 -19.61 -23.86 8.76
N GLN A 229 -18.90 -24.00 7.64
CA GLN A 229 -19.24 -23.35 6.36
C GLN A 229 -19.15 -24.34 5.21
N GLY A 230 -20.31 -24.80 4.74
CA GLY A 230 -20.39 -25.78 3.65
C GLY A 230 -19.68 -27.08 4.04
N ARG A 231 -18.56 -27.37 3.36
CA ARG A 231 -17.72 -28.56 3.63
C ARG A 231 -16.59 -28.32 4.62
N VAL A 232 -16.33 -27.06 5.00
CA VAL A 232 -15.32 -26.71 5.99
C VAL A 232 -15.95 -26.85 7.37
N ASN A 233 -15.39 -27.75 8.19
CA ASN A 233 -15.83 -27.95 9.57
C ASN A 233 -15.61 -26.68 10.40
N GLY A 234 -16.48 -26.48 11.40
CA GLY A 234 -16.23 -25.44 12.40
C GLY A 234 -14.96 -25.76 13.18
N PHE A 235 -14.23 -24.73 13.57
CA PHE A 235 -13.01 -24.87 14.35
C PHE A 235 -12.88 -23.74 15.37
N SER A 236 -12.12 -23.99 16.43
CA SER A 236 -11.78 -22.99 17.42
C SER A 236 -10.28 -22.97 17.66
N VAL A 237 -9.72 -21.77 17.71
CA VAL A 237 -8.33 -21.51 18.13
C VAL A 237 -8.43 -20.58 19.33
N LYS A 238 -7.93 -21.00 20.49
CA LYS A 238 -7.98 -20.18 21.72
C LYS A 238 -6.59 -19.64 22.04
N ASN A 239 -6.49 -18.33 22.25
CA ASN A 239 -5.31 -17.66 22.80
C ASN A 239 -3.98 -18.04 22.12
N SER A 240 -4.00 -18.19 20.79
CA SER A 240 -2.82 -18.56 20.02
C SER A 240 -2.07 -17.30 19.57
N ARG A 241 -0.74 -17.34 19.52
CA ARG A 241 0.01 -16.24 18.88
C ARG A 241 -0.31 -16.19 17.40
N LEU A 242 -0.47 -14.99 16.86
CA LEU A 242 -0.62 -14.83 15.42
C LEU A 242 0.69 -15.20 14.69
N TRP A 243 1.81 -14.75 15.25
CA TRP A 243 3.16 -15.04 14.79
C TRP A 243 4.04 -15.42 15.98
N HIS A 244 4.81 -16.49 15.82
CA HIS A 244 5.81 -16.91 16.78
C HIS A 244 7.16 -16.37 16.34
N LEU A 245 7.73 -15.47 17.13
CA LEU A 245 9.14 -15.10 17.00
C LEU A 245 9.97 -16.19 17.69
N VAL A 246 10.57 -17.07 16.88
CA VAL A 246 11.30 -18.25 17.36
C VAL A 246 12.69 -17.84 17.86
N ASP A 247 13.39 -17.02 17.08
CA ASP A 247 14.75 -16.58 17.40
C ASP A 247 15.04 -15.18 16.83
N ILE A 248 15.93 -14.45 17.51
CA ILE A 248 16.52 -13.19 17.04
C ILE A 248 18.04 -13.36 17.08
N GLN A 249 18.62 -13.62 15.93
CA GLN A 249 20.07 -13.70 15.79
C GLN A 249 20.65 -12.30 15.66
N HIS A 250 21.58 -11.97 16.56
CA HIS A 250 22.27 -10.69 16.57
C HIS A 250 23.63 -10.88 15.92
N HIS A 251 23.86 -10.21 14.79
CA HIS A 251 25.13 -10.27 14.07
C HIS A 251 26.06 -9.20 14.62
N PHE A 252 27.20 -9.62 15.19
CA PHE A 252 28.19 -8.71 15.74
C PHE A 252 29.44 -8.65 14.87
N GLN A 253 30.09 -7.50 14.87
CA GLN A 253 31.43 -7.31 14.35
C GLN A 253 32.34 -6.95 15.52
N GLU A 254 33.43 -7.69 15.69
CA GLU A 254 34.44 -7.43 16.72
C GLU A 254 35.60 -6.62 16.12
N ASP A 255 36.06 -5.60 16.84
CA ASP A 255 37.26 -4.85 16.49
C ASP A 255 38.53 -5.46 17.11
N ASP A 256 39.69 -4.88 16.79
CA ASP A 256 40.99 -5.35 17.29
C ASP A 256 41.16 -5.17 18.82
N LEU A 257 40.24 -4.45 19.48
CA LEU A 257 40.22 -4.23 20.93
C LEU A 257 39.25 -5.19 21.65
N GLY A 258 38.56 -6.06 20.90
CA GLY A 258 37.56 -6.98 21.44
C GLY A 258 36.17 -6.37 21.64
N CYS A 259 35.93 -5.13 21.18
CA CYS A 259 34.63 -4.48 21.26
C CYS A 259 33.69 -5.03 20.18
N LYS A 260 32.49 -5.46 20.59
CA LYS A 260 31.46 -6.01 19.70
C LYS A 260 30.43 -4.95 19.32
N TYR A 261 30.27 -4.74 18.02
CA TYR A 261 29.30 -3.82 17.43
C TYR A 261 28.18 -4.59 16.75
N LEU A 262 26.92 -4.27 17.04
CA LEU A 262 25.78 -4.88 16.36
C LEU A 262 25.71 -4.38 14.91
N VAL A 263 25.83 -5.30 13.96
CA VAL A 263 25.88 -4.99 12.52
C VAL A 263 24.70 -5.54 11.72
N GLY A 264 23.84 -6.36 12.32
CA GLY A 264 22.67 -6.91 11.64
C GLY A 264 21.77 -7.71 12.58
N LEU A 265 20.59 -8.05 12.08
CA LEU A 265 19.61 -8.87 12.79
C LEU A 265 18.99 -9.87 11.81
N THR A 266 18.85 -11.12 12.24
CA THR A 266 18.04 -12.11 11.52
C THR A 266 16.94 -12.62 12.44
N PHE A 267 15.72 -12.62 11.93
CA PHE A 267 14.54 -13.05 12.66
C PHE A 267 14.07 -14.40 12.10
N LYS A 268 13.89 -15.39 12.97
CA LYS A 268 13.22 -16.65 12.63
C LYS A 268 11.79 -16.59 13.13
N VAL A 269 10.84 -16.74 12.21
CA VAL A 269 9.42 -16.55 12.48
C VAL A 269 8.62 -17.73 11.97
N LYS A 270 7.57 -18.10 12.71
CA LYS A 270 6.61 -19.15 12.36
C LYS A 270 5.18 -18.62 12.46
N ALA A 271 4.30 -19.05 11.56
CA ALA A 271 2.89 -18.68 11.66
C ALA A 271 2.20 -19.44 12.80
N GLY A 272 1.22 -18.79 13.44
CA GLY A 272 0.38 -19.44 14.44
C GLY A 272 -0.58 -20.47 13.87
N MET A 273 -1.37 -21.08 14.77
CA MET A 273 -2.33 -22.15 14.42
C MET A 273 -3.40 -21.72 13.41
N TRP A 274 -3.69 -20.42 13.29
CA TRP A 274 -4.60 -19.90 12.28
C TRP A 274 -4.20 -20.33 10.85
N ALA A 275 -2.90 -20.47 10.58
CA ALA A 275 -2.40 -20.79 9.25
C ALA A 275 -2.79 -22.21 8.80
N GLN A 276 -2.97 -23.14 9.74
CA GLN A 276 -3.46 -24.49 9.43
C GLN A 276 -4.86 -24.46 8.81
N TYR A 277 -5.70 -23.50 9.20
CA TYR A 277 -7.09 -23.40 8.75
C TYR A 277 -7.27 -22.49 7.53
N PHE A 278 -6.40 -21.48 7.37
CA PHE A 278 -6.53 -20.45 6.33
C PHE A 278 -5.45 -20.49 5.23
N LEU A 279 -4.38 -21.29 5.40
CA LEU A 279 -3.26 -21.41 4.46
C LEU A 279 -2.90 -22.86 4.09
N ASN A 280 -3.73 -23.85 4.43
CA ASN A 280 -3.47 -25.23 4.06
C ASN A 280 -3.87 -25.50 2.58
N LYS A 281 -2.87 -25.51 1.69
CA LYS A 281 -3.04 -25.76 0.25
C LYS A 281 -3.65 -27.14 -0.05
N GLN A 282 -3.26 -28.17 0.71
CA GLN A 282 -3.74 -29.55 0.49
C GLN A 282 -5.21 -29.68 0.88
N ALA A 283 -5.56 -29.24 2.09
CA ALA A 283 -6.95 -29.23 2.57
C ALA A 283 -7.85 -28.33 1.70
N CYS A 284 -7.33 -27.24 1.13
CA CYS A 284 -8.09 -26.45 0.16
C CYS A 284 -8.41 -27.23 -1.13
N LYS A 285 -7.47 -28.05 -1.65
CA LYS A 285 -7.74 -28.93 -2.82
C LYS A 285 -8.86 -29.92 -2.51
N GLU A 286 -8.92 -30.39 -1.26
CA GLU A 286 -9.96 -31.29 -0.73
C GLU A 286 -11.26 -30.57 -0.33
N ARG A 287 -11.29 -29.23 -0.40
CA ARG A 287 -12.40 -28.35 0.02
C ARG A 287 -12.71 -28.38 1.52
N THR A 288 -11.72 -28.70 2.35
CA THR A 288 -11.81 -28.79 3.81
C THR A 288 -11.15 -27.62 4.54
N ALA A 289 -10.40 -26.76 3.85
CA ALA A 289 -9.82 -25.52 4.40
C ALA A 289 -10.00 -24.31 3.48
N PHE A 290 -9.88 -23.10 4.03
CA PHE A 290 -9.87 -21.87 3.25
C PHE A 290 -8.46 -21.60 2.70
N TYR A 291 -8.38 -21.05 1.50
CA TYR A 291 -7.12 -20.55 0.95
C TYR A 291 -7.39 -19.23 0.22
N GLN A 292 -7.09 -18.11 0.88
CA GLN A 292 -7.37 -16.77 0.38
C GLN A 292 -6.06 -16.00 0.24
N TYR A 293 -5.67 -15.70 -1.01
CA TYR A 293 -4.45 -14.94 -1.31
C TYR A 293 -4.77 -13.63 -2.03
N GLY A 294 -4.17 -12.53 -1.58
CA GLY A 294 -4.15 -11.24 -2.27
C GLY A 294 -2.82 -11.06 -3.00
N ASN A 295 -2.66 -9.91 -3.64
CA ASN A 295 -1.39 -9.48 -4.18
C ASN A 295 -0.86 -8.33 -3.32
N LEU A 296 0.36 -8.45 -2.80
CA LEU A 296 1.01 -7.43 -1.97
C LEU A 296 1.92 -6.61 -2.87
N PRO A 297 1.63 -5.33 -3.13
CA PRO A 297 2.50 -4.46 -3.89
C PRO A 297 3.67 -3.99 -3.02
N LYS A 298 4.90 -4.01 -3.57
CA LYS A 298 6.08 -3.45 -2.90
C LYS A 298 5.92 -1.95 -2.70
N THR A 299 5.32 -1.26 -3.68
CA THR A 299 5.05 0.18 -3.65
C THR A 299 4.20 0.58 -2.44
N LEU A 300 3.18 -0.22 -2.08
CA LEU A 300 2.39 0.01 -0.86
C LEU A 300 3.27 0.08 0.38
N LEU A 301 4.17 -0.89 0.57
CA LEU A 301 5.05 -0.94 1.75
C LEU A 301 5.93 0.31 1.82
N THR A 302 6.53 0.70 0.69
CA THR A 302 7.39 1.89 0.64
C THR A 302 6.62 3.20 0.82
N THR A 303 5.39 3.30 0.28
CA THR A 303 4.54 4.49 0.42
C THR A 303 4.07 4.67 1.86
N VAL A 304 3.65 3.59 2.53
CA VAL A 304 3.29 3.68 3.95
C VAL A 304 4.46 4.20 4.77
N MET A 305 5.68 3.72 4.50
CA MET A 305 6.89 4.15 5.19
C MET A 305 7.24 5.64 4.97
N SER A 306 6.80 6.25 3.86
CA SER A 306 7.01 7.67 3.60
C SER A 306 5.95 8.58 4.21
N ILE A 307 4.68 8.17 4.24
CA ILE A 307 3.57 9.07 4.61
C ILE A 307 2.99 8.83 6.02
N TRP A 308 3.38 7.77 6.73
CA TRP A 308 2.70 7.34 7.96
C TRP A 308 2.60 8.39 9.07
N GLN A 309 3.56 9.31 9.21
CA GLN A 309 3.54 10.33 10.27
C GLN A 309 2.54 11.46 9.97
N GLN A 310 2.42 11.83 8.70
CA GLN A 310 1.65 13.00 8.26
C GLN A 310 0.23 12.62 7.84
N HIS A 311 0.06 11.41 7.31
CA HIS A 311 -1.17 10.95 6.67
C HIS A 311 -1.58 9.56 7.18
N GLU A 312 -1.80 9.43 8.49
CA GLU A 312 -2.28 8.16 9.08
C GLU A 312 -3.59 7.68 8.45
N GLY A 313 -4.51 8.59 8.14
CA GLY A 313 -5.79 8.27 7.52
C GLY A 313 -5.61 7.67 6.12
N ALA A 314 -4.74 8.26 5.30
CA ALA A 314 -4.39 7.71 4.00
C ALA A 314 -3.78 6.30 4.13
N VAL A 315 -2.84 6.09 5.05
CA VAL A 315 -2.24 4.75 5.30
C VAL A 315 -3.31 3.71 5.67
N ARG A 316 -4.21 4.04 6.59
CA ARG A 316 -5.29 3.13 7.01
C ARG A 316 -6.22 2.80 5.84
N LEU A 317 -6.54 3.78 4.99
CA LEU A 317 -7.31 3.55 3.78
C LEU A 317 -6.58 2.68 2.76
N MET A 318 -5.28 2.89 2.53
CA MET A 318 -4.46 2.04 1.65
C MET A 318 -4.45 0.59 2.11
N LEU A 319 -4.17 0.37 3.40
CA LEU A 319 -4.16 -0.97 3.99
C LEU A 319 -5.55 -1.62 3.91
N TRP A 320 -6.62 -0.86 4.15
CA TRP A 320 -7.98 -1.37 4.01
C TRP A 320 -8.35 -1.73 2.56
N LEU A 321 -7.97 -0.87 1.60
CA LEU A 321 -8.20 -1.09 0.17
C LEU A 321 -7.50 -2.37 -0.30
N LEU A 322 -6.33 -2.70 0.24
CA LEU A 322 -5.57 -3.91 -0.10
C LEU A 322 -6.42 -5.18 0.07
N PHE A 323 -7.20 -5.26 1.15
CA PHE A 323 -8.10 -6.39 1.40
C PHE A 323 -9.43 -6.27 0.66
N LYS A 324 -9.86 -5.05 0.30
CA LYS A 324 -11.11 -4.81 -0.41
C LYS A 324 -11.05 -5.09 -1.90
N THR A 325 -9.89 -4.97 -2.55
CA THR A 325 -9.67 -5.26 -3.99
C THR A 325 -10.29 -6.59 -4.48
N LYS A 326 -10.50 -7.53 -3.56
CA LYS A 326 -11.10 -8.86 -3.79
C LYS A 326 -12.60 -8.88 -4.02
N MET A 327 -13.32 -7.83 -3.65
CA MET A 327 -14.78 -7.81 -3.64
C MET A 327 -15.39 -7.32 -4.97
N GLY A 328 -14.58 -7.17 -6.03
CA GLY A 328 -15.00 -6.75 -7.38
C GLY A 328 -14.48 -5.38 -7.79
N LYS A 329 -14.57 -5.05 -9.09
CA LYS A 329 -14.08 -3.78 -9.68
C LYS A 329 -14.96 -2.58 -9.32
N GLU A 330 -16.27 -2.78 -9.15
CA GLU A 330 -17.20 -1.72 -8.74
C GLU A 330 -17.58 -1.91 -7.27
N GLN A 331 -17.10 -1.02 -6.41
CA GLN A 331 -17.38 -1.04 -4.98
C GLN A 331 -17.87 0.32 -4.55
N ARG A 332 -19.19 0.47 -4.53
CA ARG A 332 -19.84 1.69 -4.05
C ARG A 332 -19.63 1.78 -2.54
N ILE A 333 -18.73 2.65 -2.11
CA ILE A 333 -18.37 2.86 -0.71
C ILE A 333 -18.90 4.22 -0.28
N THR A 334 -19.51 4.29 0.89
CA THR A 334 -20.00 5.56 1.44
C THR A 334 -18.85 6.33 2.08
N VAL A 335 -18.84 7.66 1.94
CA VAL A 335 -17.84 8.53 2.59
C VAL A 335 -17.78 8.33 4.12
N PRO A 336 -18.91 8.18 4.86
CA PRO A 336 -18.86 7.84 6.29
C PRO A 336 -18.06 6.59 6.60
N THR A 337 -18.10 5.58 5.73
CA THR A 337 -17.37 4.33 5.94
C THR A 337 -15.86 4.59 5.84
N LEU A 338 -15.43 5.35 4.84
CA LEU A 338 -14.03 5.74 4.68
C LEU A 338 -13.55 6.59 5.86
N LEU A 339 -14.35 7.54 6.32
CA LEU A 339 -14.04 8.37 7.50
C LEU A 339 -13.85 7.52 8.76
N ARG A 340 -14.72 6.53 8.98
CA ARG A 340 -14.61 5.61 10.14
C ARG A 340 -13.37 4.75 10.07
N ILE A 341 -13.01 4.24 8.89
CA ILE A 341 -11.79 3.45 8.70
C ILE A 341 -10.53 4.30 8.92
N ALA A 342 -10.51 5.51 8.37
CA ALA A 342 -9.37 6.42 8.44
C ALA A 342 -9.18 6.96 9.87
N TYR A 343 -10.25 7.39 10.54
CA TYR A 343 -10.16 8.22 11.75
C TYR A 343 -10.84 7.64 12.99
N GLY A 344 -11.57 6.52 12.87
CA GLY A 344 -12.33 5.91 13.95
C GLY A 344 -13.74 6.49 14.13
N GLU A 345 -14.60 5.72 14.78
CA GLU A 345 -16.02 6.09 15.00
C GLU A 345 -16.16 7.33 15.90
N GLU A 346 -15.33 7.43 16.94
CA GLU A 346 -15.41 8.51 17.93
C GLU A 346 -15.14 9.89 17.31
N LYS A 347 -14.05 10.02 16.53
CA LYS A 347 -13.73 11.29 15.84
C LYS A 347 -14.84 11.72 14.88
N VAL A 348 -15.44 10.76 14.17
CA VAL A 348 -16.58 11.03 13.27
C VAL A 348 -17.80 11.50 14.07
N ASN A 349 -18.09 10.87 15.21
CA ASN A 349 -19.19 11.27 16.08
C ASN A 349 -19.00 12.67 16.69
N VAL A 350 -17.77 13.02 17.10
CA VAL A 350 -17.44 14.37 17.58
C VAL A 350 -17.63 15.39 16.45
N ALA A 351 -17.15 15.12 15.24
CA ALA A 351 -17.34 15.97 14.06
C ALA A 351 -18.82 16.15 13.64
N CYS A 352 -19.68 15.16 13.90
CA CYS A 352 -21.11 15.31 13.71
C CYS A 352 -21.70 16.40 14.62
N ARG A 353 -21.21 16.52 15.86
CA ARG A 353 -21.73 17.44 16.89
C ARG A 353 -21.07 18.81 16.87
N GLN A 354 -19.76 18.86 16.62
CA GLN A 354 -18.95 20.07 16.74
C GLN A 354 -18.49 20.59 15.38
N ARG A 355 -18.81 21.87 15.08
CA ARG A 355 -18.53 22.49 13.78
C ARG A 355 -17.03 22.61 13.48
N GLU A 356 -16.20 22.93 14.48
CA GLU A 356 -14.76 23.12 14.24
C GLU A 356 -14.05 21.79 14.01
N GLU A 357 -14.36 20.76 14.80
CA GLU A 357 -13.86 19.40 14.57
C GLU A 357 -14.29 18.84 13.22
N ARG A 358 -15.51 19.16 12.79
CA ARG A 358 -15.99 18.84 11.44
C ARG A 358 -15.12 19.46 10.34
N LYS A 359 -14.78 20.74 10.45
CA LYS A 359 -13.93 21.42 9.46
C LYS A 359 -12.53 20.82 9.44
N ARG A 360 -11.96 20.53 10.61
CA ARG A 360 -10.63 19.89 10.74
C ARG A 360 -10.63 18.52 10.08
N LEU A 361 -11.58 17.65 10.45
CA LEU A 361 -11.71 16.31 9.91
C LEU A 361 -11.87 16.31 8.38
N LEU A 362 -12.71 17.19 7.85
CA LEU A 362 -12.90 17.30 6.40
C LEU A 362 -11.63 17.73 5.68
N ARG A 363 -10.89 18.72 6.20
CA ARG A 363 -9.61 19.14 5.60
C ARG A 363 -8.61 18.00 5.59
N THR A 364 -8.47 17.27 6.70
CA THR A 364 -7.59 16.09 6.77
C THR A 364 -8.04 15.01 5.78
N PHE A 365 -9.34 14.72 5.68
CA PHE A 365 -9.87 13.73 4.76
C PHE A 365 -9.65 14.08 3.30
N GLU A 366 -9.92 15.32 2.90
CA GLU A 366 -9.70 15.80 1.55
C GLU A 366 -8.21 15.71 1.16
N ASN A 367 -7.32 16.09 2.09
CA ASN A 367 -5.87 15.97 1.93
C ASN A 367 -5.41 14.50 1.84
N ASP A 368 -5.93 13.62 2.69
CA ASP A 368 -5.59 12.19 2.65
C ASP A 368 -6.05 11.52 1.34
N LEU A 369 -7.22 11.91 0.79
CA LEU A 369 -7.64 11.46 -0.53
C LEU A 369 -6.73 11.98 -1.65
N GLU A 370 -6.20 13.20 -1.52
CA GLU A 370 -5.22 13.76 -2.47
C GLU A 370 -3.94 12.95 -2.48
N VAL A 371 -3.44 12.58 -1.29
CA VAL A 371 -2.24 11.73 -1.14
C VAL A 371 -2.45 10.34 -1.74
N LEU A 372 -3.63 9.74 -1.54
CA LEU A 372 -3.98 8.49 -2.22
C LEU A 372 -3.90 8.64 -3.74
N ASN A 373 -4.50 9.70 -4.29
CA ASN A 373 -4.49 9.99 -5.72
C ASN A 373 -3.06 10.21 -6.26
N HIS A 374 -2.22 10.94 -5.52
CA HIS A 374 -0.80 11.15 -5.86
C HIS A 374 -0.03 9.83 -5.94
N HIS A 375 -0.33 8.86 -5.08
CA HIS A 375 0.25 7.52 -5.12
C HIS A 375 -0.47 6.55 -6.07
N GLY A 376 -1.34 7.05 -6.94
CA GLY A 376 -1.99 6.27 -8.01
C GLY A 376 -3.24 5.50 -7.56
N ILE A 377 -3.74 5.73 -6.34
CA ILE A 377 -5.01 5.19 -5.84
C ILE A 377 -6.08 6.25 -6.07
N LYS A 378 -6.70 6.25 -7.25
CA LYS A 378 -7.57 7.35 -7.69
C LYS A 378 -9.03 7.10 -7.30
N PRO A 379 -9.66 7.95 -6.48
CA PRO A 379 -11.08 7.81 -6.18
C PRO A 379 -11.94 8.23 -7.38
N ILE A 380 -12.90 7.38 -7.76
CA ILE A 380 -13.95 7.72 -8.74
C ILE A 380 -15.19 8.15 -7.96
N PHE A 381 -15.48 9.44 -7.94
CA PHE A 381 -16.63 10.01 -7.24
C PHE A 381 -17.95 9.67 -7.94
N ASP A 382 -18.99 9.33 -7.18
CA ASP A 382 -20.32 9.12 -7.73
C ASP A 382 -20.92 10.47 -8.15
N PRO A 383 -21.20 10.72 -9.45
CA PRO A 383 -21.68 12.02 -9.91
C PRO A 383 -23.04 12.40 -9.32
N VAL A 384 -23.83 11.43 -8.84
CA VAL A 384 -25.16 11.68 -8.27
C VAL A 384 -25.08 12.06 -6.80
N THR A 385 -24.32 11.30 -6.01
CA THR A 385 -24.26 11.47 -4.55
C THR A 385 -23.06 12.29 -4.07
N TYR A 386 -22.02 12.39 -4.90
CA TYR A 386 -20.80 13.15 -4.67
C TYR A 386 -20.53 14.12 -5.85
N PRO A 387 -21.43 15.08 -6.12
CA PRO A 387 -21.28 16.00 -7.24
C PRO A 387 -20.15 17.02 -7.01
N ILE A 388 -19.74 17.69 -8.09
CA ILE A 388 -18.54 18.52 -8.16
C ILE A 388 -18.53 19.60 -7.06
N GLU A 389 -19.68 20.16 -6.68
CA GLU A 389 -19.77 21.27 -5.72
C GLU A 389 -19.29 20.89 -4.32
N ILE A 390 -19.39 19.61 -3.95
CA ILE A 390 -18.94 19.10 -2.65
C ILE A 390 -17.61 18.33 -2.72
N GLN A 391 -17.07 18.10 -3.93
CA GLN A 391 -15.77 17.45 -4.15
C GLN A 391 -14.59 18.27 -3.60
N PRO A 392 -13.46 17.62 -3.26
CA PRO A 392 -12.24 18.29 -2.86
C PRO A 392 -11.73 19.23 -3.96
N LEU A 393 -11.09 20.34 -3.59
CA LEU A 393 -10.59 21.31 -4.57
C LEU A 393 -9.60 20.68 -5.56
N TRP A 394 -8.68 19.84 -5.09
CA TRP A 394 -7.72 19.14 -5.95
C TRP A 394 -8.40 18.28 -7.01
N ALA A 395 -9.56 17.68 -6.71
CA ALA A 395 -10.30 16.86 -7.67
C ALA A 395 -10.91 17.71 -8.78
N LYS A 396 -11.37 18.92 -8.44
CA LYS A 396 -11.86 19.89 -9.42
C LYS A 396 -10.74 20.41 -10.33
N LEU A 397 -9.55 20.65 -9.75
CA LEU A 397 -8.37 21.13 -10.49
C LEU A 397 -7.87 20.12 -11.53
N MET A 398 -8.07 18.81 -11.31
CA MET A 398 -7.74 17.77 -12.30
C MET A 398 -8.59 17.85 -13.58
N GLY A 399 -9.71 18.57 -13.56
CA GLY A 399 -10.56 18.79 -14.74
C GLY A 399 -10.09 19.94 -15.63
N ILE A 400 -9.02 20.65 -15.26
CA ILE A 400 -8.46 21.75 -16.05
C ILE A 400 -7.68 21.16 -17.23
N PRO A 401 -7.98 21.56 -18.49
CA PRO A 401 -7.21 21.14 -19.65
C PRO A 401 -5.72 21.48 -19.51
N GLU A 402 -4.84 20.60 -20.00
CA GLU A 402 -3.39 20.88 -20.06
C GLU A 402 -3.03 21.83 -21.22
N ASP A 403 -3.88 21.88 -22.25
CA ASP A 403 -3.69 22.77 -23.39
C ASP A 403 -3.88 24.24 -22.97
N PRO A 404 -2.94 25.14 -23.29
CA PRO A 404 -3.00 26.54 -22.85
C PRO A 404 -4.25 27.29 -23.34
N ASP A 405 -4.72 27.02 -24.55
CA ASP A 405 -5.86 27.71 -25.15
C ASP A 405 -7.17 27.20 -24.52
N GLU A 406 -7.29 25.89 -24.33
CA GLU A 406 -8.43 25.28 -23.62
C GLU A 406 -8.47 25.66 -22.13
N ALA A 407 -7.30 25.75 -21.48
CA ALA A 407 -7.19 26.20 -20.09
C ALA A 407 -7.56 27.69 -19.94
N LEU A 408 -7.15 28.53 -20.90
CA LEU A 408 -7.53 29.95 -20.92
C LEU A 408 -9.05 30.11 -21.09
N GLU A 409 -9.66 29.35 -22.00
CA GLU A 409 -11.12 29.31 -22.18
C GLU A 409 -11.83 28.84 -20.91
N PHE A 410 -11.30 27.81 -20.24
CA PHE A 410 -11.79 27.36 -18.93
C PHE A 410 -11.81 28.49 -17.89
N TRP A 411 -10.71 29.23 -17.73
CA TRP A 411 -10.62 30.30 -16.73
C TRP A 411 -11.50 31.51 -17.06
N ILE A 412 -11.67 31.83 -18.35
CA ILE A 412 -12.61 32.88 -18.79
C ILE A 412 -14.05 32.50 -18.39
N ASN A 413 -14.43 31.24 -18.61
CA ASN A 413 -15.74 30.73 -18.25
C ASN A 413 -15.95 30.63 -16.72
N ASP A 414 -14.93 30.20 -15.96
CA ASP A 414 -14.97 30.14 -14.50
C ASP A 414 -15.14 31.52 -13.86
N GLY A 415 -14.40 32.53 -14.36
CA GLY A 415 -14.50 33.90 -13.86
C GLY A 415 -15.84 34.58 -14.15
N GLY A 416 -16.51 34.19 -15.25
CA GLY A 416 -17.80 34.72 -15.70
C GLY A 416 -19.03 33.92 -15.27
N GLY A 417 -18.85 32.75 -14.66
CA GLY A 417 -19.95 31.85 -14.25
C GLY A 417 -20.59 32.21 -12.90
N GLU A 418 -21.78 31.65 -12.63
CA GLU A 418 -22.47 31.77 -11.33
C GLU A 418 -21.83 30.94 -10.22
N ILE A 419 -21.02 29.93 -10.57
CA ILE A 419 -20.29 29.04 -9.64
C ILE A 419 -18.83 29.01 -10.08
N ARG A 420 -17.93 29.48 -9.21
CA ARG A 420 -16.49 29.45 -9.42
C ARG A 420 -15.88 28.20 -8.82
N LEU A 421 -14.75 27.77 -9.37
CA LEU A 421 -13.96 26.64 -8.90
C LEU A 421 -13.61 26.74 -7.40
N THR A 422 -13.28 27.96 -6.97
CA THR A 422 -12.85 28.31 -5.60
C THR A 422 -14.00 28.66 -4.66
N ASP A 423 -15.26 28.60 -5.11
CA ASP A 423 -16.39 28.97 -4.26
C ASP A 423 -16.51 28.08 -3.02
N THR A 424 -17.02 28.68 -1.95
CA THR A 424 -17.30 27.94 -0.72
C THR A 424 -18.38 26.89 -1.00
N GLY A 425 -18.13 25.65 -0.55
CA GLY A 425 -19.08 24.56 -0.74
C GLY A 425 -20.48 24.86 -0.20
N PRO A 426 -21.52 24.19 -0.72
CA PRO A 426 -22.92 24.51 -0.44
C PRO A 426 -23.27 24.40 1.05
N ARG A 427 -24.33 25.12 1.46
CA ARG A 427 -24.90 24.96 2.81
C ARG A 427 -25.29 23.50 3.03
N GLY A 428 -24.90 22.95 4.18
CA GLY A 428 -25.14 21.54 4.46
C GLY A 428 -24.20 20.56 3.75
N LYS A 429 -23.06 21.01 3.18
CA LYS A 429 -22.01 20.15 2.57
C LYS A 429 -21.72 18.88 3.38
N TRP A 430 -21.67 18.98 4.71
CA TRP A 430 -21.47 17.80 5.58
C TRP A 430 -22.56 16.73 5.43
N ASN A 431 -23.83 17.12 5.43
CA ASN A 431 -24.94 16.17 5.29
C ASN A 431 -24.96 15.55 3.90
N LEU A 432 -24.59 16.31 2.87
CA LEU A 432 -24.41 15.79 1.52
C LEU A 432 -23.26 14.78 1.48
N LEU A 433 -22.10 15.12 2.06
CA LEU A 433 -20.95 14.21 2.18
C LEU A 433 -21.27 12.94 2.98
N MET A 434 -22.05 13.01 4.05
CA MET A 434 -22.46 11.81 4.80
C MET A 434 -23.34 10.86 3.97
N ASN A 435 -23.96 11.34 2.90
CA ASN A 435 -24.72 10.52 1.95
C ASN A 435 -23.95 10.22 0.66
N ALA A 436 -22.78 10.85 0.47
CA ALA A 436 -21.95 10.73 -0.71
C ALA A 436 -21.26 9.36 -0.82
N ARG A 437 -20.97 8.97 -2.05
CA ARG A 437 -20.34 7.69 -2.38
C ARG A 437 -19.15 7.87 -3.32
N ILE A 438 -18.19 6.98 -3.17
CA ILE A 438 -17.12 6.72 -4.13
C ILE A 438 -17.49 5.42 -4.84
N LEU A 439 -17.57 5.43 -6.17
CA LEU A 439 -17.99 4.30 -6.99
C LEU A 439 -16.95 3.16 -6.98
N SER A 440 -15.67 3.53 -7.01
CA SER A 440 -14.53 2.64 -6.99
C SER A 440 -13.24 3.44 -6.80
N PHE A 441 -12.14 2.74 -6.52
CA PHE A 441 -10.81 3.29 -6.63
C PHE A 441 -10.13 2.65 -7.85
N GLU A 442 -9.56 3.45 -8.74
CA GLU A 442 -8.62 2.95 -9.73
C GLU A 442 -7.31 2.67 -9.00
N LEU A 443 -6.84 1.43 -9.13
CA LEU A 443 -5.65 0.97 -8.44
C LEU A 443 -4.51 0.78 -9.43
N PRO A 444 -3.25 0.99 -9.00
CA PRO A 444 -2.10 0.72 -9.85
C PRO A 444 -2.06 -0.75 -10.31
N PRO A 445 -1.52 -1.06 -11.51
CA PRO A 445 -1.46 -2.43 -12.03
C PRO A 445 -0.78 -3.44 -11.10
N GLU A 446 0.11 -2.98 -10.22
CA GLU A 446 0.80 -3.83 -9.24
C GLU A 446 -0.13 -4.43 -8.18
N TRP A 447 -1.30 -3.81 -7.95
CA TRP A 447 -2.33 -4.27 -7.03
C TRP A 447 -3.25 -5.31 -7.66
N GLU A 448 -3.31 -5.36 -8.99
CA GLU A 448 -4.18 -6.31 -9.68
C GLU A 448 -3.63 -7.72 -9.52
N GLN A 449 -4.53 -8.67 -9.27
CA GLN A 449 -4.18 -10.09 -9.36
C GLN A 449 -3.85 -10.38 -10.83
N GLN A 450 -2.67 -10.93 -11.10
CA GLN A 450 -2.54 -11.76 -12.30
C GLN A 450 -3.55 -12.89 -12.13
N ASN A 451 -4.72 -12.74 -12.75
CA ASN A 451 -5.56 -13.89 -13.01
C ASN A 451 -4.66 -14.83 -13.81
N SER A 452 -4.29 -15.95 -13.20
CA SER A 452 -3.94 -17.09 -14.01
C SER A 452 -5.18 -17.36 -14.85
N ASP A 453 -5.15 -16.97 -16.12
CA ASP A 453 -5.97 -17.56 -17.16
C ASP A 453 -5.59 -19.03 -17.24
N SER A 454 -5.99 -19.79 -16.22
CA SER A 454 -6.26 -21.19 -16.38
C SER A 454 -7.44 -21.22 -17.37
N PRO A 455 -7.26 -21.78 -18.58
CA PRO A 455 -8.31 -21.77 -19.57
C PRO A 455 -9.49 -22.46 -18.91
N LYS A 456 -10.59 -21.73 -18.72
CA LYS A 456 -11.84 -22.30 -18.22
C LYS A 456 -12.14 -23.50 -19.12
N LYS A 457 -11.86 -24.71 -18.62
CA LYS A 457 -12.37 -25.95 -19.19
C LYS A 457 -13.88 -25.83 -19.09
N GLN A 458 -14.49 -25.29 -20.16
CA GLN A 458 -15.92 -25.30 -20.35
C GLN A 458 -16.35 -26.76 -20.20
N ARG A 459 -17.07 -27.04 -19.12
CA ARG A 459 -17.86 -28.25 -18.98
C ARG A 459 -18.73 -28.35 -20.23
N ARG A 460 -18.40 -29.30 -21.11
CA ARG A 460 -19.22 -29.72 -22.24
C ARG A 460 -20.57 -30.17 -21.67
N THR A 461 -21.52 -29.24 -21.62
CA THR A 461 -22.93 -29.59 -21.63
C THR A 461 -23.26 -29.88 -23.08
N VAL A 462 -23.60 -31.14 -23.34
CA VAL A 462 -24.05 -31.63 -24.64
C VAL A 462 -25.34 -30.89 -24.97
N LYS A 463 -25.26 -29.90 -25.86
CA LYS A 463 -26.40 -29.33 -26.57
C LYS A 463 -26.10 -29.38 -28.06
N THR A 464 -26.74 -30.36 -28.68
CA THR A 464 -27.14 -30.50 -30.07
C THR A 464 -26.60 -29.43 -31.03
N ARG A 465 -25.65 -29.84 -31.88
CA ARG A 465 -25.14 -29.07 -33.02
C ARG A 465 -26.29 -28.73 -33.98
N ARG A 466 -26.75 -27.47 -33.99
CA ARG A 466 -27.26 -26.85 -35.21
C ARG A 466 -26.08 -26.15 -35.88
N LYS A 467 -25.67 -26.68 -37.05
CA LYS A 467 -24.71 -26.02 -37.94
C LYS A 467 -25.31 -24.68 -38.38
N ILE A 468 -24.77 -23.58 -37.86
CA ILE A 468 -24.95 -22.24 -38.46
C ILE A 468 -23.64 -21.94 -39.18
N LYS A 469 -23.72 -21.78 -40.50
CA LYS A 469 -22.62 -21.34 -41.36
C LYS A 469 -22.15 -19.96 -40.90
N THR A 470 -20.84 -19.82 -40.68
CA THR A 470 -20.15 -18.53 -40.57
C THR A 470 -20.24 -17.80 -41.92
N THR A 471 -21.11 -16.80 -42.03
CA THR A 471 -20.92 -15.70 -42.99
C THR A 471 -20.15 -14.61 -42.26
N GLY A 472 -18.93 -14.30 -42.72
CA GLY A 472 -18.05 -13.33 -42.07
C GLY A 472 -18.72 -11.97 -41.93
N ASP A 473 -18.67 -11.38 -40.74
CA ASP A 473 -19.09 -9.99 -40.52
C ASP A 473 -18.04 -9.04 -41.13
N LEU A 474 -18.51 -7.99 -41.80
CA LEU A 474 -17.67 -6.91 -42.35
C LEU A 474 -17.06 -6.06 -41.23
N LEU A 475 -15.73 -5.94 -41.20
CA LEU A 475 -15.04 -5.06 -40.24
C LEU A 475 -15.09 -3.60 -40.71
N GLY A 476 -15.26 -2.65 -39.79
CA GLY A 476 -15.29 -1.21 -40.08
C GLY A 476 -14.05 -0.71 -40.83
N GLU A 477 -12.90 -1.30 -40.54
CA GLU A 477 -11.63 -0.99 -41.21
C GLU A 477 -11.61 -1.41 -42.69
N GLN A 478 -12.26 -2.53 -43.04
CA GLN A 478 -12.40 -2.98 -44.44
C GLN A 478 -13.29 -2.01 -45.23
N ILE A 479 -14.34 -1.48 -44.61
CA ILE A 479 -15.24 -0.48 -45.20
C ILE A 479 -14.47 0.82 -45.48
N LEU A 480 -13.67 1.28 -44.50
CA LEU A 480 -12.85 2.48 -44.64
C LEU A 480 -11.82 2.35 -45.78
N GLN A 481 -11.12 1.20 -45.84
CA GLN A 481 -10.13 0.93 -46.88
C GLN A 481 -10.77 0.84 -48.27
N ALA A 482 -11.88 0.13 -48.42
CA ALA A 482 -12.59 0.00 -49.69
C ALA A 482 -13.20 1.33 -50.16
N ARG A 483 -13.71 2.16 -49.24
CA ARG A 483 -14.20 3.49 -49.59
C ARG A 483 -13.06 4.38 -50.12
N LYS A 484 -11.90 4.35 -49.46
CA LYS A 484 -10.72 5.12 -49.87
C LYS A 484 -10.17 4.64 -51.22
N SER A 485 -10.14 3.34 -51.47
CA SER A 485 -9.68 2.80 -52.76
C SER A 485 -10.57 3.22 -53.93
N LEU A 486 -11.89 3.36 -53.70
CA LEU A 486 -12.86 3.86 -54.67
C LEU A 486 -12.95 5.39 -54.73
N LYS A 487 -12.11 6.12 -53.97
CA LYS A 487 -12.10 7.60 -53.87
C LYS A 487 -13.46 8.22 -53.50
N LEU A 488 -14.28 7.50 -52.75
CA LEU A 488 -15.58 7.99 -52.29
C LEU A 488 -15.44 8.79 -50.98
N SER A 489 -16.14 9.92 -50.88
CA SER A 489 -16.35 10.60 -49.60
C SER A 489 -17.35 9.83 -48.72
N GLN A 490 -17.31 10.03 -47.40
CA GLN A 490 -18.30 9.44 -46.49
C GLN A 490 -19.73 9.87 -46.84
N ARG A 491 -19.91 11.08 -47.39
CA ARG A 491 -21.21 11.62 -47.81
C ARG A 491 -21.73 10.93 -49.08
N GLU A 492 -20.87 10.62 -50.03
CA GLU A 492 -21.24 9.88 -51.24
C GLU A 492 -21.60 8.42 -50.92
N LEU A 493 -20.82 7.76 -50.05
CA LEU A 493 -21.15 6.39 -49.61
C LEU A 493 -22.48 6.35 -48.85
N ALA A 494 -22.75 7.35 -48.02
CA ALA A 494 -24.01 7.51 -47.32
C ALA A 494 -25.19 7.66 -48.31
N LYS A 495 -25.00 8.43 -49.38
CA LYS A 495 -26.01 8.61 -50.44
C LYS A 495 -26.28 7.32 -51.22
N LEU A 496 -25.24 6.56 -51.55
CA LEU A 496 -25.35 5.28 -52.25
C LEU A 496 -25.99 4.17 -51.39
N THR A 497 -25.84 4.25 -50.07
CA THR A 497 -26.39 3.26 -49.13
C THR A 497 -27.72 3.68 -48.49
N GLY A 498 -28.21 4.89 -48.76
CA GLY A 498 -29.43 5.42 -48.13
C GLY A 498 -29.29 5.65 -46.62
N LYS A 499 -28.07 5.92 -46.13
CA LYS A 499 -27.75 6.16 -44.71
C LYS A 499 -27.29 7.58 -44.47
N SER A 500 -27.13 7.97 -43.20
CA SER A 500 -26.52 9.25 -42.84
C SER A 500 -24.99 9.20 -42.89
N GLN A 501 -24.34 10.33 -43.10
CA GLN A 501 -22.88 10.44 -43.07
C GLN A 501 -22.31 10.08 -41.68
N SER A 502 -23.01 10.42 -40.59
CA SER A 502 -22.63 10.02 -39.23
C SER A 502 -22.65 8.51 -39.04
N TRP A 503 -23.64 7.82 -39.59
CA TRP A 503 -23.76 6.37 -39.53
C TRP A 503 -22.57 5.67 -40.19
N ILE A 504 -22.14 6.14 -41.38
CA ILE A 504 -20.95 5.61 -42.06
C ILE A 504 -19.69 5.82 -41.22
N ARG A 505 -19.52 7.01 -40.63
CA ARG A 505 -18.38 7.33 -39.76
C ARG A 505 -18.31 6.42 -38.53
N ASP A 506 -19.44 6.17 -37.89
CA ASP A 506 -19.51 5.33 -36.68
C ASP A 506 -19.28 3.85 -36.99
N VAL A 507 -19.68 3.39 -38.18
CA VAL A 507 -19.36 2.04 -38.68
C VAL A 507 -17.88 1.90 -39.03
N GLU A 508 -17.28 2.89 -39.72
CA GLU A 508 -15.84 2.89 -40.04
C GLU A 508 -14.95 2.88 -38.79
N ASN A 509 -15.34 3.64 -37.76
CA ASN A 509 -14.62 3.73 -36.49
C ASN A 509 -14.93 2.59 -35.51
N GLY A 510 -15.74 1.60 -35.90
CA GLY A 510 -16.11 0.45 -35.07
C GLY A 510 -17.01 0.78 -33.87
N ARG A 511 -17.55 2.00 -33.80
CA ARG A 511 -18.49 2.46 -32.75
C ARG A 511 -19.88 1.86 -32.95
N LEU A 512 -20.24 1.51 -34.19
CA LEU A 512 -21.52 0.91 -34.54
C LEU A 512 -21.32 -0.31 -35.45
N LYS A 513 -22.03 -1.41 -35.18
CA LYS A 513 -22.04 -2.60 -36.06
C LYS A 513 -23.21 -2.52 -37.04
N ALA A 514 -22.92 -2.61 -38.33
CA ALA A 514 -23.94 -2.65 -39.37
C ALA A 514 -24.76 -3.96 -39.29
N LYS A 515 -26.08 -3.85 -39.46
CA LYS A 515 -27.00 -5.01 -39.53
C LYS A 515 -26.70 -5.83 -40.78
N SER A 516 -27.15 -7.09 -40.81
CA SER A 516 -26.91 -8.01 -41.94
C SER A 516 -27.36 -7.46 -43.30
N GLU A 517 -28.51 -6.79 -43.36
CA GLU A 517 -29.02 -6.15 -44.58
C GLU A 517 -28.12 -5.01 -45.07
N ASP A 518 -27.65 -4.17 -44.12
CA ASP A 518 -26.76 -3.05 -44.40
C ASP A 518 -25.35 -3.52 -44.79
N GLN A 519 -24.88 -4.65 -44.25
CA GLN A 519 -23.60 -5.26 -44.63
C GLN A 519 -23.63 -5.76 -46.08
N VAL A 520 -24.74 -6.36 -46.52
CA VAL A 520 -24.91 -6.79 -47.93
C VAL A 520 -24.89 -5.58 -48.86
N LEU A 521 -25.56 -4.49 -48.48
CA LEU A 521 -25.55 -3.25 -49.24
C LEU A 521 -24.16 -2.64 -49.33
N LEU A 522 -23.42 -2.61 -48.22
CA LEU A 522 -22.04 -2.13 -48.16
C LEU A 522 -21.09 -2.99 -49.01
N ARG A 523 -21.20 -4.33 -48.98
CA ARG A 523 -20.43 -5.21 -49.87
C ARG A 523 -20.68 -4.89 -51.34
N LYS A 524 -21.94 -4.71 -51.71
CA LYS A 524 -22.35 -4.44 -53.09
C LYS A 524 -21.83 -3.09 -53.58
N VAL A 525 -21.91 -2.04 -52.75
CA VAL A 525 -21.48 -0.69 -53.13
C VAL A 525 -19.96 -0.55 -53.13
N LEU A 526 -19.27 -1.24 -52.21
CA LEU A 526 -17.82 -1.15 -52.04
C LEU A 526 -17.03 -2.25 -52.76
N ASN A 527 -17.71 -3.13 -53.51
CA ASN A 527 -17.12 -4.29 -54.18
C ASN A 527 -16.26 -5.18 -53.24
N ILE A 528 -16.73 -5.38 -52.01
CA ILE A 528 -16.06 -6.25 -51.02
C ILE A 528 -16.68 -7.65 -51.14
N ALA A 529 -15.84 -8.66 -51.42
CA ALA A 529 -16.24 -10.06 -51.58
C ALA A 529 -16.85 -10.67 -50.30
#